data_AF-A0A147IL98-F1
#
_entry.id   AF-A0A147IL98-F1
#
_cell.length_a   1.000
_cell.length_b   1.000
_cell.length_c   1.000
_cell.angle_alpha   90.00
_cell.angle_beta   90.00
_cell.angle_gamma   90.00
#
_symmetry.space_group_name_H-M   'P 1'
#
loop_
_entity.id
_entity.type
_entity.pdbx_description
1 polymer ?
#
loop_
_entity_poly.entity_id
_entity_poly.type
_entity_poly.pdbx_seq_one_letter_code
_entity_poly.pdbx_strand_id
1 'polypeptide(L)'
;PGPAPAIPATAISEARRRYGCVIDDGSPFSADAHRLDRRSTLVLMSCGAGAYNYLVKPLIWRDGRLTPATFDFAYPFGETPEPGQPQILVNVEWSRDGRLSSWGKGRGLGDCGDAQQFGWDGTRFRLLHAAQMTECRGAIDTLTVWRTRVVPMTPR
;
A
#
# COMPACT_ATOMS: atom_id res chain seq x y z
N PRO A 1 -7.75 -17.35 -2.01
CA PRO A 1 -8.12 -16.91 -3.38
C PRO A 1 -7.16 -17.56 -4.40
N GLY A 2 -7.61 -17.86 -5.63
CA GLY A 2 -6.71 -18.35 -6.69
C GLY A 2 -5.69 -17.27 -7.14
N PRO A 3 -4.85 -17.56 -8.15
CA PRO A 3 -3.87 -16.58 -8.66
C PRO A 3 -4.54 -15.30 -9.16
N ALA A 4 -3.83 -14.18 -9.09
CA ALA A 4 -4.29 -12.92 -9.67
C ALA A 4 -4.48 -13.07 -11.20
N PRO A 5 -5.49 -12.43 -11.80
CA PRO A 5 -5.58 -12.35 -13.24
C PRO A 5 -4.43 -11.51 -13.80
N ALA A 6 -4.07 -11.74 -15.06
CA ALA A 6 -3.19 -10.81 -15.78
C ALA A 6 -3.88 -9.46 -15.95
N ILE A 7 -3.19 -8.38 -15.62
CA ILE A 7 -3.69 -7.01 -15.79
C ILE A 7 -3.21 -6.49 -17.15
N PRO A 8 -4.10 -6.00 -18.03
CA PRO A 8 -3.69 -5.49 -19.33
C PRO A 8 -2.68 -4.34 -19.20
N ALA A 9 -1.61 -4.38 -19.99
CA ALA A 9 -0.59 -3.33 -20.00
C ALA A 9 -1.17 -1.95 -20.35
N THR A 10 -2.21 -1.91 -21.18
CA THR A 10 -2.96 -0.68 -21.52
C THR A 10 -3.63 -0.06 -20.28
N ALA A 11 -4.24 -0.87 -19.43
CA ALA A 11 -4.86 -0.41 -18.19
C ALA A 11 -3.81 0.13 -17.20
N ILE A 12 -2.67 -0.56 -17.05
CA ILE A 12 -1.55 -0.08 -16.24
C ILE A 12 -1.05 1.27 -16.76
N SER A 13 -0.86 1.39 -18.08
CA SER A 13 -0.35 2.61 -18.72
C SER A 13 -1.30 3.79 -18.58
N GLU A 14 -2.61 3.54 -18.70
CA GLU A 14 -3.64 4.55 -18.45
C GLU A 14 -3.65 5.00 -16.99
N ALA A 15 -3.59 4.06 -16.04
CA ALA A 15 -3.53 4.37 -14.62
C ALA A 15 -2.28 5.18 -14.25
N ARG A 16 -1.12 4.85 -14.82
CA ARG A 16 0.12 5.63 -14.63
C ARG A 16 -0.03 7.08 -15.05
N ARG A 17 -0.58 7.33 -16.25
CA ARG A 17 -0.85 8.70 -16.72
C ARG A 17 -1.87 9.41 -15.83
N ARG A 18 -2.95 8.73 -15.50
CA ARG A 18 -4.07 9.30 -14.72
C ARG A 18 -3.66 9.70 -13.30
N TYR A 19 -2.83 8.90 -12.65
CA TYR A 19 -2.44 9.08 -11.25
C TYR A 19 -1.01 9.62 -11.08
N GLY A 20 -0.38 10.11 -12.15
CA GLY A 20 0.94 10.76 -12.09
C GLY A 20 2.07 9.84 -11.62
N CYS A 21 2.12 8.60 -12.12
CA CYS A 21 3.18 7.62 -11.83
C CYS A 21 4.06 7.38 -13.07
N VAL A 22 4.81 8.40 -13.45
CA VAL A 22 5.66 8.41 -14.63
C VAL A 22 7.09 8.03 -14.24
N ILE A 23 7.31 6.76 -13.88
CA ILE A 23 8.65 6.23 -13.67
C ILE A 23 8.77 4.82 -14.30
N ASP A 24 9.79 4.68 -15.13
CA ASP A 24 10.25 3.48 -15.84
C ASP A 24 11.74 3.26 -15.46
N ASP A 25 12.02 3.13 -14.16
CA ASP A 25 13.39 3.13 -13.59
C ASP A 25 13.96 1.72 -13.36
N GLY A 26 13.31 0.67 -13.86
CA GLY A 26 13.74 -0.71 -13.60
C GLY A 26 13.63 -1.14 -12.14
N SER A 27 12.86 -0.41 -11.31
CA SER A 27 12.45 -0.88 -9.98
C SER A 27 11.72 -2.22 -10.10
N PRO A 28 11.94 -3.19 -9.18
CA PRO A 28 11.33 -4.52 -9.25
C PRO A 28 9.79 -4.51 -9.22
N PHE A 29 9.16 -3.38 -8.86
CA PHE A 29 7.71 -3.25 -8.72
C PHE A 29 7.05 -2.65 -9.97
N SER A 30 7.27 -3.25 -11.14
CA SER A 30 6.45 -3.03 -12.33
C SER A 30 5.07 -3.67 -12.13
N ALA A 31 4.19 -2.99 -11.39
CA ALA A 31 2.79 -3.36 -11.15
C ALA A 31 2.55 -4.84 -10.76
N ASP A 32 2.75 -5.16 -9.49
CA ASP A 32 2.42 -6.49 -8.96
C ASP A 32 0.93 -6.64 -8.68
N ALA A 33 0.37 -7.79 -9.04
CA ALA A 33 -1.06 -8.08 -8.89
C ALA A 33 -1.32 -9.21 -7.87
N HIS A 34 -2.21 -8.96 -6.91
CA HIS A 34 -2.58 -9.92 -5.87
C HIS A 34 -4.10 -10.06 -5.76
N ARG A 35 -4.61 -11.29 -5.84
CA ARG A 35 -6.06 -11.52 -5.72
C ARG A 35 -6.50 -11.29 -4.27
N LEU A 36 -7.45 -10.37 -4.07
CA LEU A 36 -8.03 -10.09 -2.76
C LEU A 36 -9.26 -10.97 -2.52
N ASP A 37 -10.17 -11.01 -3.49
CA ASP A 37 -11.41 -11.80 -3.44
C ASP A 37 -11.84 -12.27 -4.84
N ARG A 38 -13.11 -12.66 -5.00
CA ARG A 38 -13.65 -13.15 -6.28
C ARG A 38 -13.66 -12.07 -7.37
N ARG A 39 -13.79 -10.80 -7.00
CA ARG A 39 -13.99 -9.66 -7.91
C ARG A 39 -12.89 -8.61 -7.84
N SER A 40 -12.09 -8.59 -6.77
CA SER A 40 -11.03 -7.61 -6.56
C SER A 40 -9.64 -8.21 -6.68
N THR A 41 -8.77 -7.50 -7.39
CA THR A 41 -7.33 -7.73 -7.41
C THR A 41 -6.62 -6.44 -7.02
N LEU A 42 -5.75 -6.50 -6.03
CA LEU A 42 -4.83 -5.42 -5.67
C LEU A 42 -3.75 -5.30 -6.74
N VAL A 43 -3.46 -4.09 -7.19
CA VAL A 43 -2.33 -3.77 -8.05
C VAL A 43 -1.44 -2.77 -7.33
N LEU A 44 -0.18 -3.13 -7.11
CA LEU A 44 0.83 -2.30 -6.44
C LEU A 44 1.70 -1.61 -7.48
N MET A 45 1.37 -0.35 -7.78
CA MET A 45 2.04 0.41 -8.84
C MET A 45 3.18 1.26 -8.26
N SER A 46 4.43 0.95 -8.62
CA SER A 46 5.58 1.80 -8.29
C SER A 46 5.52 3.15 -9.02
N CYS A 47 5.74 4.22 -8.26
CA CYS A 47 5.61 5.60 -8.69
C CYS A 47 6.85 6.46 -8.38
N GLY A 48 7.90 5.86 -7.81
CA GLY A 48 9.20 6.50 -7.64
C GLY A 48 10.00 6.00 -6.47
N ALA A 49 11.21 6.51 -6.34
CA ALA A 49 12.13 6.19 -5.26
C ALA A 49 12.79 7.46 -4.71
N GLY A 50 12.96 7.51 -3.40
CA GLY A 50 13.93 8.35 -2.71
C GLY A 50 15.08 7.51 -2.18
N ALA A 51 16.01 8.12 -1.46
CA ALA A 51 17.25 7.47 -1.01
C ALA A 51 17.05 6.12 -0.27
N TYR A 52 15.92 5.93 0.44
CA TYR A 52 15.64 4.72 1.24
C TYR A 52 14.21 4.20 1.10
N ASN A 53 13.40 4.83 0.24
CA ASN A 53 11.95 4.68 0.25
C ASN A 53 11.42 4.61 -1.17
N TYR A 54 10.67 3.56 -1.50
CA TYR A 54 9.94 3.43 -2.75
C TYR A 54 8.48 3.84 -2.55
N LEU A 55 7.98 4.71 -3.41
CA LEU A 55 6.61 5.19 -3.41
C LEU A 55 5.74 4.27 -4.26
N VAL A 56 4.67 3.77 -3.68
CA VAL A 56 3.74 2.83 -4.32
C VAL A 56 2.31 3.29 -4.14
N LYS A 57 1.55 3.28 -5.24
CA LYS A 57 0.12 3.59 -5.25
C LYS A 57 -0.69 2.29 -5.39
N PRO A 58 -1.43 1.86 -4.36
CA PRO A 58 -2.28 0.68 -4.43
C PRO A 58 -3.57 1.00 -5.19
N LEU A 59 -3.88 0.16 -6.18
CA LEU A 59 -5.08 0.24 -7.01
C LEU A 59 -5.87 -1.06 -6.89
N ILE A 60 -7.16 -1.02 -7.22
CA ILE A 60 -8.02 -2.17 -7.33
C ILE A 60 -8.40 -2.37 -8.79
N TRP A 61 -8.08 -3.53 -9.33
CA TRP A 61 -8.62 -4.02 -10.58
C TRP A 61 -9.95 -4.72 -10.32
N ARG A 62 -11.00 -4.19 -10.95
CA ARG A 62 -12.36 -4.73 -10.93
C ARG A 62 -13.08 -4.31 -12.23
N ASP A 63 -13.83 -5.22 -12.83
CA ASP A 63 -14.67 -4.95 -14.01
C ASP A 63 -13.94 -4.24 -15.17
N GLY A 64 -12.70 -4.65 -15.44
CA GLY A 64 -11.91 -4.10 -16.55
C GLY A 64 -11.26 -2.75 -16.28
N ARG A 65 -11.29 -2.25 -15.04
CA ARG A 65 -10.77 -0.92 -14.68
C ARG A 65 -9.91 -0.94 -13.42
N LEU A 66 -8.89 -0.09 -13.41
CA LEU A 66 -8.14 0.27 -12.21
C LEU A 66 -8.75 1.50 -11.54
N THR A 67 -9.01 1.40 -10.24
CA THR A 67 -9.43 2.52 -9.39
C THR A 67 -8.56 2.59 -8.14
N PRO A 68 -8.49 3.74 -7.45
CA PRO A 68 -7.74 3.87 -6.21
C PRO A 68 -8.23 2.85 -5.18
N ALA A 69 -7.29 2.16 -4.52
CA ALA A 69 -7.64 1.41 -3.32
C ALA A 69 -8.08 2.39 -2.22
N THR A 70 -9.19 2.07 -1.57
CA THR A 70 -9.73 2.86 -0.47
C THR A 70 -9.24 2.30 0.85
N PHE A 71 -9.05 3.21 1.81
CA PHE A 71 -8.61 2.91 3.16
C PHE A 71 -9.60 3.56 4.12
N ASP A 72 -9.84 2.94 5.28
CA ASP A 72 -10.52 3.65 6.36
C ASP A 72 -9.61 4.67 7.05
N PHE A 73 -8.34 4.31 7.20
CA PHE A 73 -7.27 5.18 7.65
C PHE A 73 -5.94 4.67 7.10
N ALA A 74 -5.05 5.57 6.72
CA ALA A 74 -3.63 5.32 6.45
C ALA A 74 -2.87 6.54 6.97
N TYR A 75 -1.74 6.34 7.65
CA TYR A 75 -0.93 7.50 8.00
C TYR A 75 -0.24 8.00 6.74
N PRO A 76 -0.27 9.31 6.47
CA PRO A 76 0.31 9.84 5.26
C PRO A 76 1.84 9.82 5.35
N PHE A 77 2.48 9.45 4.25
CA PHE A 77 3.89 9.75 4.02
C PHE A 77 3.97 11.05 3.20
N GLY A 78 4.18 12.17 3.89
CA GLY A 78 4.11 13.50 3.28
C GLY A 78 2.68 14.04 3.20
N GLU A 79 2.31 14.57 2.03
CA GLU A 79 1.00 15.17 1.84
C GLU A 79 -0.12 14.14 1.71
N THR A 80 -1.29 14.47 2.25
CA THR A 80 -2.49 13.64 2.08
C THR A 80 -2.98 13.77 0.64
N PRO A 81 -3.23 12.67 -0.09
CA PRO A 81 -3.72 12.74 -1.46
C PRO A 81 -5.06 13.47 -1.57
N GLU A 82 -5.24 14.24 -2.64
CA GLU A 82 -6.53 14.84 -2.98
C GLU A 82 -7.62 13.78 -3.20
N PRO A 83 -8.92 14.14 -3.01
CA PRO A 83 -10.02 13.23 -3.30
C PRO A 83 -9.94 12.62 -4.70
N GLY A 84 -10.02 11.28 -4.77
CA GLY A 84 -9.93 10.54 -6.03
C GLY A 84 -8.50 10.20 -6.49
N GLN A 85 -7.47 10.67 -5.80
CA GLN A 85 -6.11 10.18 -5.95
C GLN A 85 -5.87 8.96 -5.05
N PRO A 86 -5.03 7.99 -5.49
CA PRO A 86 -4.64 6.87 -4.66
C PRO A 86 -3.76 7.29 -3.50
N GLN A 87 -3.86 6.52 -2.41
CA GLN A 87 -2.92 6.60 -1.29
C GLN A 87 -1.49 6.40 -1.78
N ILE A 88 -0.55 7.07 -1.11
CA ILE A 88 0.88 6.87 -1.34
C ILE A 88 1.39 6.07 -0.16
N LEU A 89 1.77 4.82 -0.42
CA LEU A 89 2.40 3.95 0.55
C LEU A 89 3.89 3.83 0.24
N VAL A 90 4.67 3.50 1.26
CA VAL A 90 6.12 3.38 1.18
C VAL A 90 6.57 1.95 1.42
N ASN A 91 7.52 1.48 0.61
CA ASN A 91 8.16 0.15 0.73
C ASN A 91 7.15 -0.97 1.01
N VAL A 92 6.16 -1.10 0.14
CA VAL A 92 5.03 -2.00 0.40
C VAL A 92 5.40 -3.47 0.23
N GLU A 93 4.68 -4.32 0.96
CA GLU A 93 4.73 -5.76 0.78
C GLU A 93 3.33 -6.35 0.87
N TRP A 94 3.04 -7.33 0.02
CA TRP A 94 1.86 -8.18 0.15
C TRP A 94 2.24 -9.54 0.73
N SER A 95 1.75 -9.79 1.93
CA SER A 95 2.06 -11.00 2.68
C SER A 95 1.17 -12.19 2.28
N ARG A 96 1.64 -13.41 2.55
CA ARG A 96 0.91 -14.65 2.24
C ARG A 96 -0.38 -14.82 3.03
N ASP A 97 -0.48 -14.22 4.21
CA ASP A 97 -1.69 -14.16 5.04
C ASP A 97 -2.68 -13.08 4.60
N GLY A 98 -2.42 -12.41 3.47
CA GLY A 98 -3.36 -11.49 2.84
C GLY A 98 -3.37 -10.10 3.48
N ARG A 99 -2.22 -9.66 4.00
CA ARG A 99 -2.04 -8.33 4.57
C ARG A 99 -1.14 -7.48 3.69
N LEU A 100 -1.54 -6.22 3.53
CA LEU A 100 -0.72 -5.18 2.90
C LEU A 100 0.05 -4.45 4.00
N SER A 101 1.37 -4.41 3.90
CA SER A 101 2.22 -3.62 4.78
C SER A 101 2.87 -2.46 4.04
N SER A 102 3.19 -1.41 4.79
CA SER A 102 3.94 -0.25 4.33
C SER A 102 4.84 0.24 5.45
N TRP A 103 6.04 0.70 5.13
CA TRP A 103 6.97 1.27 6.10
C TRP A 103 7.85 2.34 5.48
N GLY A 104 8.01 3.46 6.19
CA GLY A 104 8.92 4.53 5.85
C GLY A 104 10.13 4.54 6.78
N LYS A 105 11.34 4.69 6.22
CA LYS A 105 12.56 4.95 7.01
C LYS A 105 12.78 6.45 7.17
N GLY A 106 12.93 6.87 8.42
CA GLY A 106 13.36 8.21 8.82
C GLY A 106 14.89 8.34 8.89
N ARG A 107 15.38 9.57 9.06
CA ARG A 107 16.81 9.88 9.21
C ARG A 107 17.08 10.52 10.57
N GLY A 108 18.19 10.12 11.19
CA GLY A 108 18.66 10.66 12.46
C GLY A 108 19.50 9.64 13.20
N LEU A 109 20.00 10.00 14.38
CA LEU A 109 20.66 9.02 15.26
C LEU A 109 19.66 7.91 15.59
N GLY A 110 20.04 6.64 15.39
CA GLY A 110 19.26 5.47 15.82
C GLY A 110 18.33 4.82 14.78
N ASP A 111 18.24 5.32 13.54
CA ASP A 111 17.37 4.79 12.46
C ASP A 111 15.92 4.47 12.92
N CYS A 112 15.00 5.42 12.69
CA CYS A 112 13.58 5.31 13.05
C CYS A 112 12.65 5.22 11.83
N GLY A 113 11.34 5.21 12.07
CA GLY A 113 10.38 5.28 10.98
C GLY A 113 8.95 5.03 11.38
N ASP A 114 8.15 4.77 10.36
CA ASP A 114 6.75 4.37 10.47
C ASP A 114 6.55 2.98 9.87
N ALA A 115 5.58 2.25 10.41
CA ALA A 115 5.15 0.97 9.88
C ALA A 115 3.65 0.81 10.04
N GLN A 116 3.01 0.26 9.01
CA GLN A 116 1.56 0.10 8.96
C GLN A 116 1.21 -1.25 8.34
N GLN A 117 0.11 -1.84 8.80
CA GLN A 117 -0.43 -3.06 8.22
C GLN A 117 -1.94 -2.95 8.04
N PHE A 118 -2.43 -3.43 6.91
CA PHE A 118 -3.82 -3.33 6.50
C PHE A 118 -4.39 -4.70 6.11
N GLY A 119 -5.69 -4.89 6.34
CA GLY A 119 -6.46 -6.04 5.88
C GLY A 119 -7.59 -5.62 4.95
N TRP A 120 -7.86 -6.41 3.91
CA TRP A 120 -9.00 -6.18 3.03
C TRP A 120 -10.30 -6.69 3.65
N ASP A 121 -11.33 -5.85 3.74
CA ASP A 121 -12.63 -6.23 4.33
C ASP A 121 -13.69 -6.65 3.29
N GLY A 122 -13.32 -6.74 2.01
CA GLY A 122 -14.25 -6.96 0.89
C GLY A 122 -14.61 -5.67 0.13
N THR A 123 -14.37 -4.51 0.73
CA THR A 123 -14.71 -3.20 0.16
C THR A 123 -13.55 -2.20 0.20
N ARG A 124 -12.75 -2.21 1.26
CA ARG A 124 -11.61 -1.31 1.49
C ARG A 124 -10.55 -1.96 2.37
N PHE A 125 -9.38 -1.34 2.42
CA PHE A 125 -8.35 -1.68 3.39
C PHE A 125 -8.66 -1.07 4.76
N ARG A 126 -8.43 -1.87 5.80
CA ARG A 126 -8.64 -1.55 7.21
C ARG A 126 -7.33 -1.50 7.95
N LEU A 127 -7.04 -0.43 8.66
CA LEU A 127 -5.82 -0.34 9.48
C LEU A 127 -5.85 -1.38 10.62
N LEU A 128 -4.91 -2.31 10.57
CA LEU A 128 -4.77 -3.37 11.57
C LEU A 128 -3.76 -3.01 12.66
N HIS A 129 -2.67 -2.37 12.25
CA HIS A 129 -1.57 -2.00 13.12
C HIS A 129 -0.88 -0.75 12.57
N ALA A 130 -0.45 0.14 13.47
CA ALA A 130 0.48 1.21 13.13
C ALA A 130 1.50 1.41 14.24
N ALA A 131 2.75 1.61 13.84
CA ALA A 131 3.80 2.16 14.67
C ALA A 131 4.33 3.45 14.02
N GLN A 132 4.66 4.45 14.83
CA GLN A 132 5.08 5.77 14.38
C GLN A 132 6.24 6.29 15.22
N MET A 133 7.27 6.81 14.55
CA MET A 133 8.33 7.57 15.17
C MET A 133 8.88 8.59 14.16
N THR A 134 8.40 9.84 14.27
CA THR A 134 8.70 10.90 13.29
C THR A 134 10.09 11.52 13.44
N GLU A 135 10.77 11.30 14.57
CA GLU A 135 12.13 11.79 14.82
C GLU A 135 12.96 10.71 15.54
N CYS A 136 14.18 10.46 15.05
CA CYS A 136 14.88 9.23 15.42
C CYS A 136 15.60 9.27 16.77
N ARG A 137 15.93 10.45 17.33
CA ARG A 137 16.49 10.71 18.69
C ARG A 137 17.32 9.62 19.42
N GLY A 138 18.01 8.73 18.71
CA GLY A 138 18.73 7.58 19.27
C GLY A 138 17.86 6.37 19.64
N ALA A 139 16.55 6.40 19.38
CA ALA A 139 15.64 5.28 19.60
C ALA A 139 15.68 4.32 18.40
N ILE A 140 15.84 3.02 18.68
CA ILE A 140 15.88 1.95 17.67
C ILE A 140 14.54 1.21 17.54
N ASP A 141 13.59 1.46 18.46
CA ASP A 141 12.25 0.86 18.46
C ASP A 141 11.19 1.88 18.05
N THR A 142 10.22 1.45 17.24
CA THR A 142 9.05 2.28 16.89
C THR A 142 7.93 2.11 17.91
N LEU A 143 7.18 3.18 18.19
CA LEU A 143 6.06 3.14 19.14
C LEU A 143 4.78 2.66 18.45
N THR A 144 4.18 1.57 18.91
CA THR A 144 2.84 1.16 18.47
C THR A 144 1.81 2.21 18.92
N VAL A 145 1.14 2.83 17.96
CA VAL A 145 0.09 3.83 18.20
C VAL A 145 -1.31 3.28 17.91
N TRP A 146 -1.40 2.16 17.18
CA TRP A 146 -2.67 1.52 16.86
C TRP A 146 -2.53 0.00 16.76
N ARG A 147 -3.54 -0.72 17.24
CA ARG A 147 -3.73 -2.15 17.01
C ARG A 147 -5.21 -2.51 17.07
N THR A 148 -5.63 -3.42 16.20
CA THR A 148 -6.96 -4.04 16.26
C THR A 148 -6.87 -5.56 16.24
N ARG A 149 -7.98 -6.23 16.56
CA ARG A 149 -8.12 -7.68 16.45
C ARG A 149 -8.92 -8.01 15.20
N VAL A 150 -8.31 -8.78 14.29
CA VAL A 150 -9.02 -9.36 13.15
C VAL A 150 -9.85 -10.54 13.63
N VAL A 151 -11.15 -10.51 13.40
CA VAL A 151 -12.04 -11.63 13.67
C VAL A 151 -12.52 -12.18 12.33
N PRO A 152 -12.23 -13.45 12.00
CA PRO A 152 -12.73 -14.06 10.77
C PRO A 152 -14.25 -14.01 10.72
N MET A 153 -14.82 -13.60 9.59
CA MET A 153 -16.26 -13.74 9.39
C MET A 153 -16.58 -15.21 9.25
N THR A 154 -17.34 -15.76 10.20
CA THR A 154 -17.98 -17.06 10.02
C THR A 154 -19.15 -16.88 9.06
N PRO A 155 -19.19 -17.60 7.91
CA PRO A 155 -20.36 -17.60 7.06
C PRO A 155 -21.57 -18.05 7.88
N ARG A 156 -22.68 -17.30 7.80
CA ARG A 156 -23.97 -17.77 8.30
C ARG A 156 -24.56 -18.79 7.34
#